data_AF-A0A0M8XAI9-F1
#
_entry.id   AF-A0A0M8XAI9-F1
#
_cell.length_a   1.000
_cell.length_b   1.000
_cell.length_c   1.000
_cell.angle_alpha   90.00
_cell.angle_beta   90.00
_cell.angle_gamma   90.00
#
_symmetry.space_group_name_H-M   'P 1'
#
loop_
_entity.id
_entity.type
_entity.pdbx_description
1 polymer ?
#
loop_
_entity_poly.entity_id
_entity_poly.type
_entity_poly.pdbx_seq_one_letter_code
_entity_poly.pdbx_strand_id
1 'polypeptide(L)'
;MATGDLEWETQAKCRTADPEALFVEGAAQNRAKALCSGCPVRTECLAHALDNRIEHGIWGGMTERERRSLLRRRPTVTSWRLLLEAARTEHAGPNRPLPAQATHRERTA
;
A
#
# COMPACT_ATOMS: atom_id res chain seq x y z
N MET A 1 25.31 -14.07 0.26
CA MET A 1 23.92 -14.44 0.59
C MET A 1 23.26 -13.20 1.17
N ALA A 2 22.34 -12.56 0.44
CA ALA A 2 21.75 -11.27 0.82
C ALA A 2 20.60 -11.51 1.80
N THR A 3 20.93 -11.66 3.08
CA THR A 3 19.99 -11.95 4.17
C THR A 3 19.51 -10.67 4.86
N GLY A 4 19.30 -9.59 4.10
CA GLY A 4 18.93 -8.26 4.64
C GLY A 4 17.72 -7.58 3.99
N ASP A 5 17.25 -8.06 2.84
CA ASP A 5 16.23 -7.34 2.05
C ASP A 5 14.78 -7.49 2.55
N LEU A 6 14.55 -8.42 3.50
CA LEU A 6 13.22 -8.81 3.97
C LEU A 6 12.97 -8.57 5.47
N GLU A 7 13.83 -7.82 6.16
CA GLU A 7 13.63 -7.54 7.61
C GLU A 7 12.27 -6.91 7.90
N TRP A 8 11.77 -6.09 6.98
CA TRP A 8 10.44 -5.48 7.03
C TRP A 8 9.29 -6.51 7.11
N GLU A 9 9.43 -7.71 6.55
CA GLU A 9 8.38 -8.73 6.57
C GLU A 9 8.04 -9.18 8.00
N THR A 10 9.04 -9.16 8.88
CA THR A 10 8.87 -9.55 10.28
C THR A 10 7.98 -8.60 11.07
N GLN A 11 7.83 -7.36 10.58
CA GLN A 11 7.02 -6.31 11.18
C GLN A 11 5.61 -6.21 10.55
N ALA A 12 5.30 -7.08 9.57
CA ALA A 12 4.01 -7.08 8.91
C ALA A 12 2.88 -7.56 9.84
N LYS A 13 1.83 -6.75 10.00
CA LYS A 13 0.66 -7.11 10.82
C LYS A 13 -0.06 -8.37 10.33
N CYS A 14 -0.07 -8.60 9.01
CA CYS A 14 -0.74 -9.76 8.43
C CYS A 14 0.00 -11.08 8.68
N ARG A 15 1.24 -11.06 9.20
CA ARG A 15 2.03 -12.28 9.45
C ARG A 15 1.36 -13.24 10.45
N THR A 16 0.56 -12.72 11.37
CA THR A 16 -0.19 -13.52 12.36
C THR A 16 -1.62 -13.81 11.92
N ALA A 17 -2.04 -13.34 10.76
CA ALA A 17 -3.34 -13.65 10.18
C ALA A 17 -3.27 -14.92 9.34
N ASP A 18 -4.43 -15.49 9.00
CA ASP A 18 -4.53 -16.59 8.05
C ASP A 18 -3.99 -16.15 6.67
N PRO A 19 -2.98 -16.84 6.10
CA PRO A 19 -2.43 -16.52 4.79
C PRO A 19 -3.50 -16.49 3.68
N GLU A 20 -4.48 -17.40 3.73
CA GLU A 20 -5.54 -17.50 2.72
C GLU A 20 -6.42 -16.23 2.68
N ALA A 21 -6.48 -15.49 3.80
CA ALA A 21 -7.21 -14.22 3.86
C ALA A 21 -6.63 -13.15 2.91
N LEU A 22 -5.37 -13.29 2.47
CA LEU A 22 -4.74 -12.35 1.53
C LEU A 22 -4.97 -12.70 0.04
N PHE A 23 -5.46 -13.91 -0.26
CA PHE A 23 -5.66 -14.43 -1.62
C PHE A 23 -7.15 -14.48 -2.03
N VAL A 24 -7.95 -13.59 -1.46
CA VAL A 24 -9.40 -13.54 -1.69
C VAL A 24 -9.81 -12.68 -2.90
N GLU A 25 -11.03 -12.91 -3.40
CA GLU A 25 -11.63 -12.18 -4.52
C GLU A 25 -12.86 -11.35 -4.12
N GLY A 26 -13.29 -10.46 -5.02
CA GLY A 26 -14.53 -9.69 -4.86
C GLY A 26 -14.58 -8.85 -3.58
N ALA A 27 -15.74 -8.85 -2.92
CA ALA A 27 -15.98 -8.04 -1.73
C ALA A 27 -15.08 -8.44 -0.53
N ALA A 28 -14.58 -9.67 -0.48
CA ALA A 28 -13.71 -10.13 0.59
C ALA A 28 -12.34 -9.40 0.59
N GLN A 29 -11.92 -8.87 -0.57
CA GLN A 29 -10.70 -8.07 -0.68
C GLN A 29 -10.71 -6.84 0.23
N ASN A 30 -11.89 -6.28 0.52
CA ASN A 30 -11.99 -5.12 1.41
C ASN A 30 -11.52 -5.44 2.84
N ARG A 31 -11.80 -6.65 3.35
CA ARG A 31 -11.35 -7.08 4.69
C ARG A 31 -9.84 -7.24 4.72
N ALA A 32 -9.28 -7.86 3.69
CA ALA A 32 -7.84 -8.05 3.59
C ALA A 32 -7.09 -6.73 3.39
N LYS A 33 -7.63 -5.79 2.59
CA LYS A 33 -7.09 -4.43 2.48
C LYS A 33 -7.14 -3.69 3.82
N ALA A 34 -8.17 -3.92 4.65
CA ALA A 34 -8.27 -3.32 5.98
C ALA A 34 -7.16 -3.78 6.94
N LEU A 35 -6.69 -5.04 6.83
CA LEU A 35 -5.52 -5.52 7.59
C LEU A 35 -4.25 -4.72 7.29
N CYS A 36 -4.10 -4.25 6.05
CA CYS A 36 -2.96 -3.42 5.66
C CYS A 36 -3.05 -1.99 6.22
N SER A 37 -4.22 -1.56 6.72
CA SER A 37 -4.41 -0.23 7.29
C SER A 37 -3.57 -0.06 8.56
N GLY A 38 -2.73 0.97 8.58
CA GLY A 38 -1.80 1.22 9.68
C GLY A 38 -0.75 0.12 9.88
N CYS A 39 -0.51 -0.75 8.90
CA CYS A 39 0.65 -1.65 8.91
C CYS A 39 1.93 -0.81 8.72
N PRO A 40 2.95 -0.92 9.60
CA PRO A 40 4.12 -0.05 9.55
C PRO A 40 4.94 -0.25 8.26
N VAL A 41 4.92 -1.47 7.72
CA VAL A 41 5.70 -1.87 6.54
C VAL A 41 4.88 -1.88 5.25
N ARG A 42 3.76 -1.16 5.22
CA ARG A 42 2.85 -1.13 4.08
C ARG A 42 3.54 -0.65 2.80
N THR A 43 4.45 0.31 2.92
CA THR A 43 5.21 0.89 1.80
C THR A 43 6.21 -0.12 1.23
N GLU A 44 7.00 -0.74 2.09
CA GLU A 44 7.98 -1.76 1.75
C GLU A 44 7.31 -2.97 1.09
N CYS A 45 6.18 -3.41 1.66
CA CYS A 45 5.35 -4.48 1.14
C CYS A 45 4.82 -4.19 -0.27
N LEU A 46 4.29 -2.99 -0.49
CA LEU A 46 3.79 -2.59 -1.81
C LEU A 46 4.93 -2.47 -2.83
N ALA A 47 6.04 -1.84 -2.44
CA ALA A 47 7.21 -1.68 -3.29
C ALA A 47 7.73 -3.04 -3.74
N HIS A 48 7.91 -3.98 -2.82
CA HIS A 48 8.37 -5.33 -3.12
C HIS A 48 7.47 -6.02 -4.15
N ALA A 49 6.14 -5.92 -3.99
CA ALA A 49 5.21 -6.50 -4.95
C ALA A 49 5.25 -5.86 -6.34
N LEU A 50 5.50 -4.55 -6.42
CA LEU A 50 5.58 -3.82 -7.69
C LEU A 50 6.91 -4.08 -8.41
N ASP A 51 8.03 -4.03 -7.67
CA ASP A 51 9.38 -4.29 -8.18
C ASP A 51 9.51 -5.74 -8.69
N ASN A 52 8.99 -6.72 -7.94
CA ASN A 52 9.02 -8.13 -8.31
C ASN A 52 7.84 -8.60 -9.16
N ARG A 53 6.94 -7.68 -9.57
CA ARG A 53 5.76 -7.98 -10.40
C ARG A 53 4.90 -9.12 -9.85
N ILE A 54 4.74 -9.18 -8.52
CA ILE A 54 3.96 -10.24 -7.88
C ILE A 54 2.50 -10.13 -8.33
N GLU A 55 2.00 -11.21 -8.92
CA GLU A 55 0.69 -11.23 -9.57
C GLU A 55 -0.43 -11.44 -8.55
N HIS A 56 -0.29 -12.37 -7.61
CA HIS A 56 -1.41 -12.75 -6.75
C HIS A 56 -1.43 -12.05 -5.39
N GLY A 57 -2.60 -12.06 -4.76
CA GLY A 57 -2.81 -11.60 -3.40
C GLY A 57 -2.84 -10.08 -3.21
N ILE A 58 -3.07 -9.67 -1.97
CA ILE A 58 -3.11 -8.26 -1.54
C ILE A 58 -1.78 -7.88 -0.91
N TRP A 59 -1.16 -6.84 -1.46
CA TRP A 59 0.16 -6.35 -1.05
C TRP A 59 0.08 -4.86 -0.74
N GLY A 60 0.52 -4.45 0.45
CA GLY A 60 0.47 -3.06 0.91
C GLY A 60 -0.92 -2.40 0.81
N GLY A 61 -1.98 -3.21 0.89
CA GLY A 61 -3.37 -2.76 0.75
C GLY A 61 -3.80 -2.52 -0.71
N MET A 62 -3.10 -3.07 -1.69
CA MET A 62 -3.49 -3.06 -3.11
C MET A 62 -3.73 -4.46 -3.62
N THR A 63 -4.83 -4.62 -4.36
CA THR A 63 -5.15 -5.81 -5.14
C THR A 63 -4.24 -5.92 -6.36
N GLU A 64 -4.16 -7.11 -6.94
CA GLU A 64 -3.46 -7.34 -8.20
C GLU A 64 -3.87 -6.33 -9.30
N ARG A 65 -5.18 -6.15 -9.51
CA ARG A 65 -5.70 -5.27 -10.56
C ARG A 65 -5.26 -3.82 -10.38
N GLU A 66 -5.24 -3.35 -9.13
CA GLU A 66 -4.76 -2.02 -8.78
C GLU A 66 -3.26 -1.87 -9.05
N ARG A 67 -2.44 -2.87 -8.66
CA ARG A 67 -1.01 -2.89 -8.94
C ARG A 67 -0.72 -2.90 -10.45
N ARG A 68 -1.41 -3.75 -11.22
CA ARG A 68 -1.30 -3.80 -12.69
C ARG A 68 -1.68 -2.46 -13.32
N SER A 69 -2.72 -1.78 -12.82
CA SER A 69 -3.07 -0.44 -13.30
C SER A 69 -1.97 0.58 -13.01
N LEU A 70 -1.40 0.56 -11.82
CA LEU A 70 -0.32 1.46 -11.39
C LEU A 70 0.95 1.29 -12.25
N LEU A 71 1.35 0.04 -12.47
CA LEU A 71 2.50 -0.31 -13.33
C LEU A 71 2.33 0.19 -14.76
N ARG A 72 1.11 0.14 -15.33
CA ARG A 72 0.83 0.69 -16.66
C ARG A 72 0.88 2.22 -16.71
N ARG A 73 0.48 2.90 -15.64
CA ARG A 73 0.47 4.37 -15.56
C ARG A 73 1.87 4.94 -15.35
N ARG A 74 2.83 4.15 -14.85
CA ARG A 74 4.19 4.59 -14.53
C ARG A 74 5.24 3.61 -15.10
N PRO A 75 5.37 3.52 -16.43
CA PRO A 75 6.29 2.58 -17.07
C PRO A 75 7.78 2.93 -16.86
N THR A 76 8.10 4.17 -16.49
CA THR A 76 9.47 4.67 -16.33
C THR A 76 10.04 4.50 -14.93
N VAL A 77 9.25 4.03 -13.96
CA VAL A 77 9.71 3.84 -12.58
C VAL A 77 10.57 2.59 -12.50
N THR A 78 11.83 2.76 -12.12
CA THR A 78 12.84 1.69 -11.99
C THR A 78 13.00 1.17 -10.57
N SER A 79 12.60 1.95 -9.56
CA SER A 79 12.58 1.52 -8.15
C SER A 79 11.32 2.04 -7.47
N TRP A 80 10.39 1.13 -7.16
CA TRP A 80 9.17 1.47 -6.43
C TRP A 80 9.45 1.74 -4.96
N ARG A 81 10.47 1.09 -4.38
CA ARG A 81 10.92 1.37 -3.01
C ARG A 81 11.25 2.85 -2.83
N LEU A 82 12.17 3.39 -3.63
CA LEU A 82 12.58 4.80 -3.52
C LEU A 82 11.41 5.78 -3.73
N LEU A 83 10.58 5.51 -4.75
CA LEU A 83 9.44 6.38 -5.06
C LEU A 83 8.42 6.43 -3.92
N LEU A 84 8.06 5.28 -3.34
CA LEU A 84 7.05 5.21 -2.29
C LEU A 84 7.58 5.67 -0.93
N GLU A 85 8.87 5.49 -0.65
CA GLU A 85 9.53 6.02 0.56
C GLU A 85 9.61 7.54 0.55
N ALA A 86 9.94 8.15 -0.60
CA ALA A 86 9.91 9.59 -0.79
C ALA A 86 8.50 10.14 -0.51
N ALA A 87 7.47 9.55 -1.16
CA ALA A 87 6.08 9.95 -0.95
C ALA A 87 5.63 9.80 0.52
N ARG A 88 6.02 8.71 1.20
CA ARG A 88 5.75 8.52 2.63
C ARG A 88 6.37 9.63 3.48
N THR A 89 7.61 9.99 3.19
CA THR A 89 8.36 11.02 3.92
C THR A 89 7.74 12.40 3.73
N GLU A 90 7.33 12.73 2.50
CA GLU A 90 6.59 13.97 2.21
C GLU A 90 5.27 14.07 2.99
N HIS A 91 4.51 12.96 3.06
CA HIS A 91 3.25 12.91 3.82
C HIS A 91 3.44 12.93 5.35
N ALA A 92 4.54 12.39 5.85
CA ALA A 92 4.88 12.37 7.27
C ALA A 92 5.55 13.68 7.74
N GLY A 93 6.06 14.49 6.80
CA GLY A 93 6.76 15.73 7.10
C GLY A 93 5.88 16.83 7.71
N PRO A 94 6.49 17.80 8.42
CA PRO A 94 5.78 18.88 9.12
C PRO A 94 5.09 19.88 8.17
N ASN A 95 5.38 19.83 6.86
CA ASN A 95 4.81 20.72 5.85
C ASN A 95 3.60 20.11 5.13
N ARG A 96 2.85 19.23 5.78
CA ARG A 96 1.61 18.69 5.23
C ARG A 96 0.56 19.81 5.16
N PRO A 97 0.10 20.25 3.98
CA PRO A 97 -1.03 21.17 3.92
C PRO A 97 -2.24 20.48 4.53
N LEU A 98 -2.82 21.10 5.57
CA LEU A 98 -4.07 20.64 6.15
C LEU A 98 -5.14 20.66 5.05
N PRO A 99 -6.04 19.65 4.96
CA PRO A 99 -7.14 19.71 4.02
C PRO A 99 -7.93 20.99 4.30
N ALA A 100 -8.02 21.86 3.29
CA ALA A 100 -8.86 23.05 3.35
C ALA A 100 -10.29 22.59 3.67
N GLN A 101 -10.80 23.05 4.80
CA GLN A 101 -12.05 22.58 5.39
C GLN A 101 -13.16 22.62 4.33
N ALA A 102 -13.80 21.47 4.11
CA ALA A 102 -14.99 21.39 3.27
C ALA A 102 -16.08 22.24 3.92
N THR A 103 -16.28 23.46 3.40
CA THR A 103 -17.35 24.34 3.86
C THR A 103 -18.67 23.61 3.67
N HIS A 104 -19.26 23.23 4.79
CA HIS A 104 -20.57 22.61 4.88
C HIS A 104 -21.58 23.59 4.25
N ARG A 105 -21.98 23.36 2.99
CA ARG A 105 -23.08 24.12 2.38
C ARG A 105 -24.37 23.62 3.04
N GLU A 106 -24.80 24.37 4.05
CA GLU A 106 -26.11 24.27 4.66
C GLU A 106 -27.17 24.36 3.56
N ARG A 107 -27.89 23.27 3.33
CA ARG A 107 -29.10 23.25 2.51
C ARG A 107 -30.21 23.79 3.38
N THR A 108 -30.53 25.06 3.24
CA THR A 108 -31.78 25.64 3.72
C THR A 108 -32.94 25.00 2.96
N ALA A 109 -33.95 24.56 3.73
CA ALA A 109 -35.23 24.06 3.24
C ALA A 109 -36.08 25.16 2.62
#